data_AF-A0A352TCQ2-F1
#
_entry.id   AF-A0A352TCQ2-F1
#
_cell.length_a   1.000
_cell.length_b   1.000
_cell.length_c   1.000
_cell.angle_alpha   90.00
_cell.angle_beta   90.00
_cell.angle_gamma   90.00
#
_symmetry.space_group_name_H-M   'P 1'
#
loop_
_entity.id
_entity.type
_entity.pdbx_description
1 polymer ?
#
loop_
_entity_poly.entity_id
_entity_poly.type
_entity_poly.pdbx_seq_one_letter_code
_entity_poly.pdbx_strand_id
1 'polypeptide(L)'
;MDCMKRFTLYSCTALLFVALFAFTACESTEVEASPAQTQTVTGPTQPKQSTTSTTPKTAPKTQADLEYEKSLGSLASSAITKEMFAEDKAIILQKVEELDLIMRQKNYKKWVTYLDDESIKYWQNKTNLQNISSKLPIRGLKLSSLEDYFNYVFIGSRVGRTVDQIRYVTDSYVNAVQERDGKDIVYYTFRKVNGDWKVHLRTLEEM
;
A
#
# COMPACT_ATOMS: atom_id res chain seq x y z
N MET A 1 -48.78 42.57 -31.27
CA MET A 1 -48.79 43.24 -29.94
C MET A 1 -47.55 42.79 -29.24
N ASP A 2 -46.51 43.57 -29.44
CA ASP A 2 -45.13 43.24 -29.15
C ASP A 2 -44.69 43.88 -27.82
N CYS A 3 -43.95 43.13 -27.02
CA CYS A 3 -42.92 43.66 -26.12
C CYS A 3 -42.10 42.46 -25.59
N MET A 4 -41.06 41.98 -26.29
CA MET A 4 -39.75 42.58 -26.49
C MET A 4 -38.86 42.64 -25.22
N LYS A 5 -37.97 41.64 -25.15
CA LYS A 5 -36.58 41.64 -24.64
C LYS A 5 -36.19 42.69 -23.57
N ARG A 6 -35.66 42.20 -22.45
CA ARG A 6 -34.54 42.85 -21.73
C ARG A 6 -33.41 41.86 -21.45
N PHE A 7 -32.43 41.87 -22.35
CA PHE A 7 -31.07 41.44 -22.07
C PHE A 7 -30.45 42.51 -21.15
N THR A 8 -29.86 42.12 -20.03
CA THR A 8 -28.98 43.02 -19.25
C THR A 8 -27.60 42.38 -19.15
N LEU A 9 -26.74 42.83 -20.05
CA LEU A 9 -25.30 42.61 -20.03
C LEU A 9 -24.71 43.34 -18.80
N TYR A 10 -23.88 42.68 -18.01
CA TYR A 10 -22.91 43.38 -17.15
C TYR A 10 -21.52 42.78 -17.36
N SER A 11 -20.63 43.65 -17.82
CA SER A 11 -19.24 43.38 -18.16
C SER A 11 -18.32 44.07 -17.15
N CYS A 12 -17.08 43.59 -17.06
CA CYS A 12 -15.92 44.26 -16.47
C CYS A 12 -16.04 44.84 -15.05
N THR A 13 -15.34 44.20 -14.11
CA THR A 13 -14.36 44.92 -13.28
C THR A 13 -13.10 44.05 -13.12
N ALA A 14 -11.94 44.63 -13.43
CA ALA A 14 -10.63 44.03 -13.23
C ALA A 14 -9.92 44.74 -12.07
N LEU A 15 -9.20 43.99 -11.24
CA LEU A 15 -8.22 44.40 -10.21
C LEU A 15 -7.64 43.09 -9.66
N LEU A 16 -6.50 42.56 -10.12
CA LEU A 16 -5.15 43.14 -10.17
C LEU A 16 -4.59 43.40 -8.76
N PHE A 17 -4.11 42.33 -8.13
CA PHE A 17 -3.20 42.38 -6.98
C PHE A 17 -1.96 41.53 -7.29
N VAL A 18 -0.89 42.22 -7.68
CA VAL A 18 0.47 41.68 -7.72
C VAL A 18 1.08 41.89 -6.34
N ALA A 19 1.50 40.81 -5.69
CA ALA A 19 2.29 40.87 -4.47
C ALA A 19 3.55 40.01 -4.66
N LEU A 20 4.66 40.70 -4.90
CA LEU A 20 5.98 40.12 -5.11
C LEU A 20 6.58 39.70 -3.77
N PHE A 21 6.90 38.42 -3.59
CA PHE A 21 7.81 37.98 -2.53
C PHE A 21 8.98 37.21 -3.13
N ALA A 22 10.06 37.96 -3.37
CA ALA A 22 11.41 37.41 -3.46
C ALA A 22 11.99 37.20 -2.04
N PHE A 23 13.28 36.85 -1.96
CA PHE A 23 14.02 36.42 -0.76
C PHE A 23 13.70 34.97 -0.33
N THR A 24 14.67 34.08 -0.12
CA THR A 24 16.14 34.16 -0.33
C THR A 24 16.69 32.75 -0.52
N ALA A 25 17.76 32.60 -1.29
CA ALA A 25 18.54 31.37 -1.29
C ALA A 25 19.19 31.12 0.08
N CYS A 26 19.30 29.84 0.46
CA CYS A 26 20.28 29.40 1.45
C CYS A 26 21.07 28.26 0.80
N GLU A 27 22.30 28.57 0.41
CA GLU A 27 23.25 27.69 -0.26
C GLU A 27 24.36 27.33 0.73
N SER A 28 25.05 26.20 0.49
CA SER A 28 26.20 25.70 1.27
C SER A 28 25.85 25.17 2.67
N THR A 29 26.16 23.92 3.01
CA THR A 29 27.55 23.48 3.17
C THR A 29 27.68 21.96 3.03
N GLU A 30 28.55 21.53 2.12
CA GLU A 30 29.09 20.19 2.07
C GLU A 30 30.24 20.07 3.10
N VAL A 31 30.28 18.99 3.89
CA VAL A 31 31.44 18.68 4.73
C VAL A 31 32.04 17.35 4.26
N GLU A 32 33.13 17.50 3.53
CA GLU A 32 34.02 16.46 3.06
C GLU A 32 34.63 15.66 4.24
N ALA A 33 34.93 14.38 4.01
CA ALA A 33 35.53 13.50 5.01
C ALA A 33 37.02 13.81 5.22
N SER A 34 37.56 13.51 6.41
CA SER A 34 39.00 13.44 6.63
C SER A 34 39.39 12.28 7.58
N PRO A 35 40.41 11.47 7.25
CA PRO A 35 40.74 10.24 7.97
C PRO A 35 41.96 10.38 8.91
N ALA A 36 42.00 9.57 10.00
CA ALA A 36 43.25 9.22 10.68
C ALA A 36 43.17 7.90 11.48
N GLN A 37 43.88 6.89 10.95
CA GLN A 37 44.92 6.08 11.64
C GLN A 37 44.58 5.42 13.01
N THR A 38 44.49 4.09 13.08
CA THR A 38 45.61 3.13 13.20
C THR A 38 46.32 3.16 14.56
N GLN A 39 46.04 2.16 15.41
CA GLN A 39 47.04 1.64 16.35
C GLN A 39 47.02 0.10 16.35
N THR A 40 48.16 -0.46 15.96
CA THR A 40 48.48 -1.89 16.06
C THR A 40 49.27 -2.13 17.34
N VAL A 41 48.89 -3.10 18.16
CA VAL A 41 49.78 -3.67 19.19
C VAL A 41 49.67 -5.19 19.15
N THR A 42 50.82 -5.86 19.02
CA THR A 42 50.93 -7.29 18.70
C THR A 42 51.55 -8.12 19.83
N GLY A 43 50.77 -9.07 20.35
CA GLY A 43 51.22 -10.35 20.94
C GLY A 43 51.79 -10.35 22.38
N PRO A 44 52.20 -11.53 22.91
CA PRO A 44 52.10 -12.87 22.29
C PRO A 44 51.71 -14.05 23.25
N THR A 45 51.38 -15.24 22.68
CA THR A 45 51.62 -16.61 23.27
C THR A 45 50.77 -17.01 24.52
N GLN A 46 50.19 -18.21 24.76
CA GLN A 46 50.09 -19.56 24.14
C GLN A 46 48.64 -20.15 24.39
N PRO A 47 48.27 -21.47 24.35
CA PRO A 47 46.86 -21.88 24.09
C PRO A 47 46.16 -22.60 25.28
N LYS A 48 44.99 -22.12 25.70
CA LYS A 48 44.11 -22.90 26.59
C LYS A 48 43.00 -23.58 25.79
N GLN A 49 43.18 -24.87 25.56
CA GLN A 49 42.19 -25.77 24.98
C GLN A 49 41.01 -25.94 25.94
N SER A 50 40.04 -25.03 25.88
CA SER A 50 38.76 -25.17 26.58
C SER A 50 37.78 -25.91 25.69
N THR A 51 37.53 -27.18 26.01
CA THR A 51 36.30 -27.86 25.63
C THR A 51 35.12 -27.05 26.16
N THR A 52 34.29 -26.51 25.27
CA THR A 52 33.07 -25.80 25.66
C THR A 52 31.96 -26.14 24.69
N SER A 53 30.92 -26.78 25.25
CA SER A 53 29.62 -27.11 24.67
C SER A 53 29.30 -26.41 23.35
N THR A 54 29.14 -27.21 22.28
CA THR A 54 28.49 -26.78 21.04
C THR A 54 26.98 -26.65 21.25
N THR A 55 26.58 -25.77 22.15
CA THR A 55 25.21 -25.24 22.17
C THR A 55 25.09 -24.35 20.94
N PRO A 56 24.17 -24.62 19.99
CA PRO A 56 24.00 -23.75 18.83
C PRO A 56 23.63 -22.36 19.32
N LYS A 57 24.53 -21.39 19.12
CA LYS A 57 24.28 -19.98 19.42
C LYS A 57 23.30 -19.46 18.36
N THR A 58 22.00 -19.59 18.63
CA THR A 58 20.95 -19.02 17.79
C THR A 58 21.26 -17.55 17.55
N ALA A 59 21.50 -17.20 16.28
CA ALA A 59 21.75 -15.82 15.90
C ALA A 59 20.49 -14.97 16.18
N PRO A 60 20.62 -13.69 16.55
CA PRO A 60 19.46 -12.80 16.67
C PRO A 60 18.67 -12.76 15.36
N LYS A 61 17.35 -12.99 15.44
CA LYS A 61 16.46 -12.86 14.28
C LYS A 61 16.40 -11.41 13.81
N THR A 62 16.43 -11.17 12.51
CA THR A 62 16.28 -9.83 11.92
C THR A 62 14.81 -9.40 11.88
N GLN A 63 14.54 -8.12 11.65
CA GLN A 63 13.18 -7.61 11.43
C GLN A 63 12.45 -8.39 10.31
N ALA A 64 13.17 -8.76 9.24
CA ALA A 64 12.61 -9.52 8.13
C ALA A 64 12.32 -10.99 8.48
N ASP A 65 13.09 -11.60 9.40
CA ASP A 65 12.76 -12.93 9.95
C ASP A 65 11.47 -12.87 10.78
N LEU A 66 11.35 -11.85 11.64
CA LEU A 66 10.17 -11.65 12.49
C LEU A 66 8.91 -11.39 11.67
N GLU A 67 9.00 -10.59 10.60
CA GLU A 67 7.87 -10.38 9.69
C GLU A 67 7.51 -11.65 8.91
N TYR A 68 8.50 -12.38 8.38
CA TYR A 68 8.26 -13.65 7.70
C TYR A 68 7.53 -14.65 8.60
N GLU A 69 8.00 -14.87 9.83
CA GLU A 69 7.34 -15.74 10.81
C GLU A 69 5.92 -15.25 11.16
N LYS A 70 5.73 -13.95 11.36
CA LYS A 70 4.40 -13.35 11.57
C LYS A 70 3.49 -13.50 10.35
N SER A 71 4.05 -13.49 9.13
CA SER A 71 3.29 -13.55 7.87
C SER A 71 2.67 -14.91 7.60
N LEU A 72 3.29 -15.99 8.10
CA LEU A 72 2.73 -17.35 8.02
C LEU A 72 1.65 -17.55 9.09
N GLY A 73 1.81 -16.96 10.29
CA GLY A 73 0.80 -17.06 11.35
C GLY A 73 0.54 -18.51 11.78
N SER A 74 -0.67 -19.01 11.54
CA SER A 74 -1.05 -20.41 11.75
C SER A 74 -1.00 -21.27 10.48
N LEU A 75 -0.56 -20.72 9.35
CA LEU A 75 -0.43 -21.43 8.08
C LEU A 75 0.77 -22.38 8.17
N ALA A 76 0.52 -23.67 8.40
CA ALA A 76 1.54 -24.72 8.42
C ALA A 76 2.06 -25.09 7.01
N SER A 77 2.12 -24.13 6.07
CA SER A 77 2.66 -24.36 4.73
C SER A 77 4.17 -24.27 4.77
N SER A 78 4.83 -25.42 4.73
CA SER A 78 6.28 -25.54 4.53
C SER A 78 6.72 -25.23 3.09
N ALA A 79 5.79 -24.90 2.19
CA ALA A 79 6.07 -24.58 0.79
C ALA A 79 6.52 -23.13 0.57
N ILE A 80 6.16 -22.20 1.47
CA ILE A 80 6.53 -20.79 1.37
C ILE A 80 7.90 -20.59 2.02
N THR A 81 8.96 -20.40 1.23
CA THR A 81 10.29 -20.07 1.78
C THR A 81 10.41 -18.59 2.10
N LYS A 82 11.46 -18.20 2.83
CA LYS A 82 11.76 -16.79 3.14
C LYS A 82 12.04 -15.97 1.88
N GLU A 83 12.66 -16.59 0.88
CA GLU A 83 12.96 -16.00 -0.43
C GLU A 83 11.65 -15.75 -1.21
N MET A 84 10.75 -16.74 -1.24
CA MET A 84 9.42 -16.59 -1.86
C MET A 84 8.59 -15.49 -1.18
N PHE A 85 8.61 -15.41 0.15
CA PHE A 85 7.98 -14.32 0.90
C PHE A 85 8.58 -12.96 0.52
N ALA A 86 9.91 -12.84 0.42
CA ALA A 86 10.56 -11.59 0.06
C ALA A 86 10.21 -11.15 -1.38
N GLU A 87 10.14 -12.08 -2.32
CA GLU A 87 9.73 -11.83 -3.71
C GLU A 87 8.24 -11.43 -3.80
N ASP A 88 7.33 -12.23 -3.23
CA ASP A 88 5.89 -11.94 -3.20
C ASP A 88 5.62 -10.59 -2.51
N LYS A 89 6.31 -10.29 -1.40
CA LYS A 89 6.23 -8.99 -0.71
C LYS A 89 6.65 -7.84 -1.62
N ALA A 90 7.79 -7.95 -2.30
CA ALA A 90 8.28 -6.89 -3.20
C ALA A 90 7.28 -6.62 -4.34
N ILE A 91 6.78 -7.67 -4.99
CA ILE A 91 5.80 -7.57 -6.07
C ILE A 91 4.48 -6.94 -5.59
N ILE A 92 4.00 -7.35 -4.40
CA ILE A 92 2.76 -6.83 -3.83
C ILE A 92 2.89 -5.36 -3.43
N LEU A 93 3.99 -4.96 -2.80
CA LEU A 93 4.21 -3.56 -2.42
C LEU A 93 4.36 -2.65 -3.65
N GLN A 94 5.07 -3.07 -4.70
CA GLN A 94 5.11 -2.34 -5.97
C GLN A 94 3.69 -2.14 -6.55
N LYS A 95 2.86 -3.18 -6.55
CA LYS A 95 1.46 -3.07 -7.01
C LYS A 95 0.65 -2.10 -6.15
N VAL A 96 0.92 -1.99 -4.84
CA VAL A 96 0.26 -1.00 -3.97
C VAL A 96 0.67 0.43 -4.33
N GLU A 97 1.94 0.69 -4.65
CA GLU A 97 2.41 2.01 -5.12
C GLU A 97 1.78 2.39 -6.46
N GLU A 98 1.69 1.45 -7.40
CA GLU A 98 1.00 1.62 -8.68
C GLU A 98 -0.50 1.92 -8.47
N LEU A 99 -1.16 1.19 -7.57
CA LEU A 99 -2.56 1.40 -7.20
C LEU A 99 -2.79 2.78 -6.55
N ASP A 100 -1.87 3.25 -5.72
CA ASP A 100 -1.92 4.57 -5.09
C ASP A 100 -1.83 5.71 -6.13
N LEU A 101 -0.99 5.58 -7.16
CA LEU A 101 -0.98 6.48 -8.32
C LEU A 101 -2.31 6.43 -9.10
N ILE A 102 -2.84 5.23 -9.34
CA ILE A 102 -4.12 5.02 -10.05
C ILE A 102 -5.29 5.64 -9.27
N MET A 103 -5.31 5.51 -7.94
CA MET A 103 -6.33 6.09 -7.06
C MET A 103 -6.24 7.62 -7.04
N ARG A 104 -5.03 8.22 -6.95
CA ARG A 104 -4.84 9.68 -7.10
C ARG A 104 -5.41 10.22 -8.40
N GLN A 105 -5.21 9.48 -9.50
CA GLN A 105 -5.69 9.85 -10.83
C GLN A 105 -7.17 9.48 -11.07
N LYS A 106 -7.83 8.77 -10.14
CA LYS A 106 -9.15 8.16 -10.33
C LYS A 106 -9.26 7.34 -11.62
N ASN A 107 -8.19 6.66 -12.00
CA ASN A 107 -8.09 5.96 -13.28
C ASN A 107 -8.74 4.57 -13.24
N TYR A 108 -10.08 4.53 -13.27
CA TYR A 108 -10.88 3.29 -13.24
C TYR A 108 -10.43 2.26 -14.30
N LYS A 109 -10.15 2.72 -15.53
CA LYS A 109 -9.72 1.86 -16.65
C LYS A 109 -8.39 1.14 -16.38
N LYS A 110 -7.49 1.76 -15.61
CA LYS A 110 -6.24 1.12 -15.19
C LYS A 110 -6.43 0.29 -13.93
N TRP A 111 -7.26 0.73 -12.97
CA TRP A 111 -7.57 -0.04 -11.76
C TRP A 111 -8.16 -1.42 -12.06
N VAL A 112 -9.12 -1.50 -12.99
CA VAL A 112 -9.80 -2.77 -13.31
C VAL A 112 -8.84 -3.85 -13.82
N THR A 113 -7.68 -3.50 -14.40
CA THR A 113 -6.68 -4.49 -14.86
C THR A 113 -5.87 -5.15 -13.73
N TYR A 114 -5.96 -4.60 -12.51
CA TYR A 114 -5.35 -5.18 -11.31
C TYR A 114 -6.29 -6.15 -10.60
N LEU A 115 -7.59 -6.15 -10.89
CA LEU A 115 -8.55 -7.02 -10.23
C LEU A 115 -8.48 -8.46 -10.76
N ASP A 116 -8.97 -9.42 -9.97
CA ASP A 116 -9.32 -10.75 -10.48
C ASP A 116 -10.72 -10.76 -11.14
N ASP A 117 -10.93 -11.73 -12.05
CA ASP A 117 -12.17 -11.82 -12.83
C ASP A 117 -13.42 -12.11 -11.97
N GLU A 118 -13.25 -12.79 -10.84
CA GLU A 118 -14.33 -13.09 -9.89
C GLU A 118 -14.81 -11.80 -9.21
N SER A 119 -13.88 -10.94 -8.78
CA SER A 119 -14.15 -9.63 -8.22
C SER A 119 -14.88 -8.72 -9.20
N ILE A 120 -14.43 -8.69 -10.46
CA ILE A 120 -15.07 -7.94 -11.54
C ILE A 120 -16.51 -8.45 -11.75
N LYS A 121 -16.67 -9.77 -11.93
CA LYS A 121 -17.97 -10.42 -12.16
C LYS A 121 -18.95 -10.18 -11.00
N TYR A 122 -18.47 -10.26 -9.76
CA TYR A 122 -19.30 -10.05 -8.57
C TYR A 122 -19.75 -8.60 -8.44
N TRP A 123 -18.82 -7.63 -8.57
CA TRP A 123 -19.11 -6.22 -8.33
C TRP A 123 -19.65 -5.46 -9.55
N GLN A 124 -19.67 -6.06 -10.75
CA GLN A 124 -20.50 -5.59 -11.87
C GLN A 124 -22.00 -5.88 -11.66
N ASN A 125 -22.36 -6.78 -10.74
CA ASN A 125 -23.77 -7.08 -10.46
C ASN A 125 -24.46 -5.91 -9.74
N LYS A 126 -25.50 -5.36 -10.37
CA LYS A 126 -26.28 -4.22 -9.85
C LYS A 126 -26.90 -4.47 -8.47
N THR A 127 -27.34 -5.70 -8.18
CA THR A 127 -27.89 -6.07 -6.87
C THR A 127 -26.82 -6.00 -5.79
N ASN A 128 -25.61 -6.47 -6.07
CA ASN A 128 -24.48 -6.40 -5.13
C ASN A 128 -24.08 -4.95 -4.86
N LEU A 129 -24.03 -4.11 -5.90
CA LEU A 129 -23.78 -2.67 -5.79
C LEU A 129 -24.85 -1.95 -4.96
N GLN A 130 -26.13 -2.30 -5.14
CA GLN A 130 -27.24 -1.76 -4.33
C GLN A 130 -27.14 -2.22 -2.85
N ASN A 131 -26.79 -3.49 -2.62
CA ASN A 131 -26.65 -4.07 -1.28
C ASN A 131 -25.46 -3.50 -0.49
N ILE A 132 -24.34 -3.14 -1.14
CA ILE A 132 -23.25 -2.43 -0.45
C ILE A 132 -23.60 -0.95 -0.27
N SER A 133 -24.31 -0.31 -1.21
CA SER A 133 -24.72 1.10 -1.12
C SER A 133 -25.49 1.40 0.17
N SER A 134 -26.41 0.52 0.57
CA SER A 134 -27.21 0.68 1.79
C SER A 134 -26.41 0.52 3.09
N LYS A 135 -25.21 -0.07 3.03
CA LYS A 135 -24.28 -0.22 4.15
C LYS A 135 -23.27 0.93 4.26
N LEU A 136 -23.19 1.83 3.27
CA LEU A 136 -22.22 2.94 3.30
C LEU A 136 -22.64 4.01 4.33
N PRO A 137 -21.68 4.66 5.02
CA PRO A 137 -21.98 5.74 5.98
C PRO A 137 -22.54 7.01 5.31
N ILE A 138 -22.39 7.13 3.98
CA ILE A 138 -22.86 8.28 3.20
C ILE A 138 -24.32 8.06 2.81
N ARG A 139 -25.24 8.67 3.58
CA ARG A 139 -26.69 8.56 3.34
C ARG A 139 -27.05 9.02 1.92
N GLY A 140 -27.85 8.20 1.23
CA GLY A 140 -28.38 8.52 -0.11
C GLY A 140 -27.44 8.25 -1.27
N LEU A 141 -26.17 7.91 -1.02
CA LEU A 141 -25.24 7.47 -2.08
C LEU A 141 -25.74 6.14 -2.67
N LYS A 142 -25.75 6.05 -4.00
CA LYS A 142 -26.11 4.84 -4.75
C LYS A 142 -24.99 4.52 -5.71
N LEU A 143 -24.39 3.34 -5.57
CA LEU A 143 -23.47 2.80 -6.55
C LEU A 143 -24.29 2.20 -7.71
N SER A 144 -24.06 2.70 -8.91
CA SER A 144 -24.72 2.24 -10.14
C SER A 144 -23.81 1.37 -11.02
N SER A 145 -22.50 1.45 -10.79
CA SER A 145 -21.45 0.80 -11.56
C SER A 145 -20.28 0.34 -10.68
N LEU A 146 -19.41 -0.52 -11.24
CA LEU A 146 -18.12 -0.87 -10.64
C LEU A 146 -17.18 0.35 -10.54
N GLU A 147 -17.36 1.37 -11.39
CA GLU A 147 -16.63 2.64 -11.31
C GLU A 147 -17.09 3.51 -10.13
N ASP A 148 -18.37 3.46 -9.76
CA ASP A 148 -18.85 4.08 -8.50
C ASP A 148 -18.24 3.38 -7.29
N TYR A 149 -18.20 2.04 -7.29
CA TYR A 149 -17.52 1.28 -6.22
C TYR A 149 -16.05 1.68 -6.10
N PHE A 150 -15.34 1.79 -7.21
CA PHE A 150 -13.96 2.29 -7.22
C PHE A 150 -13.84 3.68 -6.57
N ASN A 151 -14.61 4.65 -7.06
CA ASN A 151 -14.51 6.04 -6.66
C ASN A 151 -14.92 6.28 -5.19
N TYR A 152 -15.99 5.63 -4.71
CA TYR A 152 -16.57 5.92 -3.39
C TYR A 152 -16.19 4.91 -2.30
N VAL A 153 -15.90 3.65 -2.66
CA VAL A 153 -15.58 2.59 -1.68
C VAL A 153 -14.10 2.24 -1.70
N PHE A 154 -13.54 1.94 -2.88
CA PHE A 154 -12.16 1.47 -2.99
C PHE A 154 -11.15 2.56 -2.62
N ILE A 155 -11.26 3.75 -3.21
CA ILE A 155 -10.40 4.91 -2.90
C ILE A 155 -10.63 5.37 -1.46
N GLY A 156 -11.89 5.55 -1.05
CA GLY A 156 -12.26 6.12 0.25
C GLY A 156 -11.74 5.32 1.45
N SER A 157 -11.54 4.01 1.31
CA SER A 157 -10.98 3.15 2.35
C SER A 157 -9.43 3.13 2.40
N ARG A 158 -8.74 3.63 1.35
CA ARG A 158 -7.29 3.45 1.15
C ARG A 158 -6.48 4.75 1.04
N VAL A 159 -7.11 5.88 0.76
CA VAL A 159 -6.40 7.16 0.64
C VAL A 159 -5.66 7.54 1.94
N GLY A 160 -4.38 7.92 1.81
CA GLY A 160 -3.55 8.31 2.96
C GLY A 160 -3.22 7.17 3.93
N ARG A 161 -3.16 5.91 3.43
CA ARG A 161 -2.81 4.73 4.21
C ARG A 161 -1.47 4.17 3.75
N THR A 162 -0.59 3.87 4.70
CA THR A 162 0.69 3.19 4.45
C THR A 162 0.47 1.69 4.52
N VAL A 163 1.04 0.94 3.58
CA VAL A 163 1.04 -0.52 3.56
C VAL A 163 2.48 -0.95 3.30
N ASP A 164 3.05 -1.68 4.23
CA ASP A 164 4.49 -1.95 4.32
C ASP A 164 4.80 -3.42 4.62
N GLN A 165 3.78 -4.23 4.91
CA GLN A 165 3.90 -5.64 5.27
C GLN A 165 2.84 -6.51 4.60
N ILE A 166 3.09 -7.83 4.57
CA ILE A 166 2.11 -8.83 4.08
C ILE A 166 1.86 -9.95 5.10
N ARG A 167 0.70 -10.62 4.96
CA ARG A 167 0.31 -11.84 5.68
C ARG A 167 -0.28 -12.84 4.69
N TYR A 168 0.21 -14.08 4.67
CA TYR A 168 -0.43 -15.14 3.91
C TYR A 168 -1.75 -15.56 4.59
N VAL A 169 -2.79 -15.73 3.79
CA VAL A 169 -4.06 -16.37 4.18
C VAL A 169 -4.04 -17.82 3.68
N THR A 170 -3.54 -18.01 2.46
CA THR A 170 -3.13 -19.28 1.87
C THR A 170 -1.95 -19.02 0.93
N ASP A 171 -1.32 -20.07 0.41
CA ASP A 171 -0.28 -20.03 -0.63
C ASP A 171 -0.69 -19.24 -1.90
N SER A 172 -2.00 -19.01 -2.10
CA SER A 172 -2.56 -18.26 -3.23
C SER A 172 -3.33 -16.99 -2.84
N TYR A 173 -3.42 -16.64 -1.55
CA TYR A 173 -4.08 -15.44 -1.04
C TYR A 173 -3.24 -14.72 0.00
N VAL A 174 -2.96 -13.44 -0.23
CA VAL A 174 -2.11 -12.60 0.64
C VAL A 174 -2.84 -11.31 1.01
N ASN A 175 -2.86 -10.97 2.29
CA ASN A 175 -3.29 -9.67 2.77
C ASN A 175 -2.09 -8.72 2.82
N ALA A 176 -2.20 -7.54 2.20
CA ALA A 176 -1.26 -6.44 2.41
C ALA A 176 -1.81 -5.52 3.50
N VAL A 177 -1.00 -5.29 4.54
CA VAL A 177 -1.43 -4.74 5.83
C VAL A 177 -0.62 -3.52 6.25
N GLN A 178 -1.24 -2.70 7.09
CA GLN A 178 -0.53 -1.77 7.98
C GLN A 178 -0.52 -2.35 9.39
N GLU A 179 0.63 -2.44 10.03
CA GLU A 179 0.68 -2.71 11.47
C GLU A 179 0.44 -1.41 12.26
N ARG A 180 -0.53 -1.44 13.18
CA ARG A 180 -0.86 -0.32 14.07
C ARG A 180 -1.35 -0.84 15.41
N ASP A 181 -0.78 -0.33 16.51
CA ASP A 181 -1.17 -0.69 17.88
C ASP A 181 -1.18 -2.20 18.15
N GLY A 182 -0.21 -2.93 17.55
CA GLY A 182 -0.10 -4.39 17.63
C GLY A 182 -1.15 -5.17 16.82
N LYS A 183 -1.90 -4.50 15.94
CA LYS A 183 -2.93 -5.09 15.08
C LYS A 183 -2.60 -4.86 13.60
N ASP A 184 -2.91 -5.86 12.78
CA ASP A 184 -2.76 -5.75 11.33
C ASP A 184 -4.06 -5.23 10.71
N ILE A 185 -4.03 -4.05 10.10
CA ILE A 185 -5.14 -3.46 9.35
C ILE A 185 -4.98 -3.87 7.89
N VAL A 186 -5.87 -4.73 7.38
CA VAL A 186 -5.84 -5.18 5.99
C VAL A 186 -6.39 -4.10 5.06
N TYR A 187 -5.56 -3.62 4.13
CA TYR A 187 -5.98 -2.66 3.10
C TYR A 187 -6.18 -3.30 1.73
N TYR A 188 -5.47 -4.40 1.44
CA TYR A 188 -5.66 -5.17 0.21
C TYR A 188 -5.65 -6.65 0.53
N THR A 189 -6.48 -7.41 -0.18
CA THR A 189 -6.33 -8.84 -0.32
C THR A 189 -5.93 -9.09 -1.76
N PHE A 190 -4.88 -9.88 -1.99
CA PHE A 190 -4.39 -10.27 -3.29
C PHE A 190 -4.57 -11.77 -3.48
N ARG A 191 -4.88 -12.19 -4.70
CA ARG A 191 -4.99 -13.57 -5.14
C ARG A 191 -3.99 -13.84 -6.25
N LYS A 192 -3.28 -14.97 -6.20
CA LYS A 192 -2.38 -15.40 -7.28
C LYS A 192 -3.20 -16.06 -8.39
N VAL A 193 -3.21 -15.44 -9.58
CA VAL A 193 -3.95 -15.91 -10.77
C VAL A 193 -2.96 -16.00 -11.93
N ASN A 194 -2.74 -17.21 -12.45
CA ASN A 194 -1.78 -17.48 -13.53
C ASN A 194 -0.37 -16.92 -13.27
N GLY A 195 0.07 -16.91 -12.00
CA GLY A 195 1.36 -16.38 -11.54
C GLY A 195 1.34 -14.88 -11.17
N ASP A 196 0.34 -14.10 -11.61
CA ASP A 196 0.22 -12.68 -11.27
C ASP A 196 -0.59 -12.47 -9.98
N TRP A 197 -0.16 -11.52 -9.15
CA TRP A 197 -0.94 -11.09 -7.98
C TRP A 197 -2.00 -10.07 -8.40
N LYS A 198 -3.27 -10.49 -8.35
CA LYS A 198 -4.46 -9.66 -8.60
C LYS A 198 -5.10 -9.21 -7.30
N VAL A 199 -5.65 -8.01 -7.27
CA VAL A 199 -6.47 -7.50 -6.16
C VAL A 199 -7.80 -8.25 -6.13
N HIS A 200 -8.08 -8.85 -4.98
CA HIS A 200 -9.35 -9.51 -4.68
C HIS A 200 -10.27 -8.56 -3.90
N LEU A 201 -11.48 -8.34 -4.40
CA LEU A 201 -12.50 -7.51 -3.76
C LEU A 201 -13.51 -8.41 -3.03
N ARG A 202 -13.33 -8.56 -1.72
CA ARG A 202 -14.25 -9.30 -0.84
C ARG A 202 -15.72 -9.03 -1.17
N THR A 203 -16.47 -10.10 -1.28
CA THR A 203 -17.91 -10.15 -1.53
C THR A 203 -18.71 -9.75 -0.29
N LEU A 204 -20.04 -9.60 -0.41
CA LEU A 204 -20.91 -9.26 0.71
C LEU A 204 -20.99 -10.34 1.80
N GLU A 205 -20.54 -11.56 1.51
CA GLU A 205 -20.52 -12.71 2.41
C GLU A 205 -19.20 -12.81 3.21
N GLU A 206 -18.18 -12.06 2.80
CA GLU A 206 -16.83 -12.02 3.38
C GLU A 206 -16.54 -10.71 4.14
N MET A 207 -17.59 -9.92 4.41
CA MET A 207 -17.57 -8.58 5.02
C MET A 207 -18.46 -8.47 6.27
#